data_AF-A0A502M946-F1
#
_entry.id   AF-A0A502M946-F1
#
_cell.length_a   1.000
_cell.length_b   1.000
_cell.length_c   1.000
_cell.angle_alpha   90.00
_cell.angle_beta   90.00
_cell.angle_gamma   90.00
#
_symmetry.space_group_name_H-M   'P 1'
#
loop_
_entity.id
_entity.type
_entity.pdbx_description
1 polymer ?
#
loop_
_entity_poly.entity_id
_entity_poly.type
_entity_poly.pdbx_seq_one_letter_code
_entity_poly.pdbx_strand_id
1 'polypeptide(L)'
;MNNRKKELRKITTLEIHSVWFLFLVFMALAILWLVLVYIVITLNNRYHELLKIANDFVISILMGIGTGLIWVLFGFLFIDLFKRNSITDYFQLYSFLTSLKNKSKCNVLKDARLAEFYTAKKRMSKEKFIEAMAKILEYSASSLEYENLVNEINADFAKYSFIENNIEEEKKSAIIRTVFYNILIPFAFFAIILWLVILLINNEESLRTVSRLLLIIATSVLVISISIFTYQMYIIKKTKNHESYNDFLMLSFNNYGFKKLSSANIKIK
;
A
#
# COMPACT_ATOMS: atom_id res chain seq x y z
N MET A 1 10.16 -1.90 -27.88
CA MET A 1 10.49 -1.58 -26.46
C MET A 1 9.99 -0.20 -26.00
N ASN A 2 10.16 0.89 -26.78
CA ASN A 2 9.64 2.22 -26.39
C ASN A 2 8.10 2.35 -26.43
N ASN A 3 7.42 1.67 -27.35
CA ASN A 3 5.94 1.72 -27.45
C ASN A 3 5.26 0.99 -26.28
N ARG A 4 5.64 -0.25 -25.99
CA ARG A 4 5.16 -1.00 -24.80
C ARG A 4 5.25 -0.21 -23.49
N LYS A 5 6.39 0.45 -23.23
CA LYS A 5 6.55 1.26 -22.01
C LYS A 5 5.59 2.46 -21.99
N LYS A 6 5.32 3.07 -23.15
CA LYS A 6 4.33 4.16 -23.29
C LYS A 6 2.90 3.66 -23.11
N GLU A 7 2.56 2.51 -23.70
CA GLU A 7 1.25 1.86 -23.58
C GLU A 7 0.93 1.49 -22.13
N LEU A 8 1.83 0.76 -21.48
CA LEU A 8 1.69 0.41 -20.06
C LEU A 8 1.56 1.68 -19.21
N ARG A 9 2.34 2.73 -19.51
CA ARG A 9 2.23 4.00 -18.80
C ARG A 9 0.89 4.71 -19.03
N LYS A 10 0.32 4.66 -20.24
CA LYS A 10 -1.02 5.22 -20.53
C LYS A 10 -2.09 4.56 -19.64
N ILE A 11 -1.95 3.25 -19.40
CA ILE A 11 -2.92 2.45 -18.63
C ILE A 11 -2.67 2.55 -17.12
N THR A 12 -1.41 2.59 -16.66
CA THR A 12 -1.09 2.61 -15.22
C THR A 12 -1.17 4.01 -14.61
N THR A 13 -0.98 5.06 -15.40
CA THR A 13 -1.11 6.45 -14.95
C THR A 13 -2.58 6.81 -14.76
N LEU A 14 -2.92 7.25 -13.56
CA LEU A 14 -4.27 7.73 -13.23
C LEU A 14 -4.57 9.03 -13.97
N GLU A 15 -5.78 9.17 -14.48
CA GLU A 15 -6.22 10.44 -15.06
C GLU A 15 -6.38 11.51 -13.97
N ILE A 16 -5.66 12.62 -14.12
CA ILE A 16 -5.61 13.72 -13.15
C ILE A 16 -7.02 14.26 -12.86
N HIS A 17 -7.88 14.38 -13.89
CA HIS A 17 -9.27 14.82 -13.74
C HIS A 17 -10.12 13.92 -12.82
N SER A 18 -9.77 12.64 -12.67
CA SER A 18 -10.51 11.71 -11.80
C SER A 18 -10.07 11.78 -10.32
N VAL A 19 -8.91 12.36 -10.02
CA VAL A 19 -8.27 12.26 -8.68
C VAL A 19 -7.98 13.63 -8.05
N TRP A 20 -7.91 14.71 -8.83
CA TRP A 20 -7.45 16.03 -8.34
C TRP A 20 -8.22 16.56 -7.12
N PHE A 21 -9.55 16.42 -7.09
CA PHE A 21 -10.38 16.88 -5.98
C PHE A 21 -10.05 16.13 -4.69
N LEU A 22 -9.90 14.81 -4.78
CA LEU A 22 -9.50 13.97 -3.66
C LEU A 22 -8.11 14.34 -3.13
N PHE A 23 -7.17 14.65 -4.03
CA PHE A 23 -5.83 15.10 -3.65
C PHE A 23 -5.87 16.42 -2.86
N LEU A 24 -6.68 17.39 -3.30
CA LEU A 24 -6.87 18.66 -2.59
C LEU A 24 -7.45 18.44 -1.18
N VAL A 25 -8.46 17.58 -1.04
CA VAL A 25 -9.03 17.24 0.26
C VAL A 25 -7.98 16.62 1.19
N PHE A 26 -7.17 15.67 0.70
CA PHE A 26 -6.08 15.10 1.48
C PHE A 26 -5.03 16.12 1.90
N MET A 27 -4.66 17.06 1.02
CA MET A 27 -3.73 18.13 1.37
C MET A 27 -4.29 19.06 2.45
N ALA A 28 -5.55 19.49 2.32
CA ALA A 28 -6.18 20.35 3.32
C ALA A 28 -6.25 19.66 4.70
N LEU A 29 -6.63 18.38 4.72
CA LEU A 29 -6.65 17.57 5.94
C LEU A 29 -5.25 17.40 6.55
N ALA A 30 -4.22 17.19 5.72
CA ALA A 30 -2.84 17.08 6.20
C ALA A 30 -2.34 18.39 6.82
N ILE A 31 -2.63 19.54 6.21
CA ILE A 31 -2.27 20.86 6.77
C ILE A 31 -2.99 21.09 8.10
N LEU A 32 -4.30 20.84 8.16
CA LEU A 32 -5.07 20.98 9.40
C LEU A 32 -4.51 20.07 10.50
N TRP A 33 -4.15 18.84 10.15
CA TRP A 33 -3.56 17.89 11.11
C TRP A 33 -2.19 18.34 11.61
N LEU A 34 -1.33 18.88 10.74
CA LEU A 34 -0.03 19.44 11.14
C LEU A 34 -0.19 20.61 12.12
N VAL A 35 -1.19 21.47 11.92
CA VAL A 35 -1.51 22.55 12.87
C VAL A 35 -1.92 21.99 14.22
N LEU A 36 -2.75 20.94 14.25
CA LEU A 36 -3.12 20.28 15.51
C LEU A 36 -1.91 19.67 16.22
N VAL A 37 -1.01 19.01 15.48
CA VAL A 37 0.23 18.43 16.04
C VAL A 37 1.10 19.54 16.64
N TYR A 38 1.25 20.65 15.93
CA TYR A 38 2.00 21.81 16.40
C TYR A 38 1.43 22.39 17.71
N ILE A 39 0.10 22.55 17.78
CA ILE A 39 -0.58 23.03 19.01
C ILE A 39 -0.28 22.07 20.17
N VAL A 40 -0.46 20.76 19.97
CA VAL A 40 -0.21 19.75 21.02
C VAL A 40 1.24 19.79 21.52
N ILE A 41 2.19 19.96 20.62
CA ILE A 41 3.62 19.98 20.96
C ILE A 41 3.98 21.24 21.76
N THR A 42 3.43 22.40 21.40
CA THR A 42 3.77 23.70 21.99
C THR A 42 2.91 24.12 23.19
N LEU A 43 1.76 23.47 23.40
CA LEU A 43 0.83 23.84 24.47
C LEU A 43 1.46 23.63 25.86
N ASN A 44 1.59 24.69 26.63
CA ASN A 44 2.08 24.59 28.00
C ASN A 44 0.91 24.34 28.97
N ASN A 45 0.96 23.22 29.69
CA ASN A 45 -0.09 22.82 30.62
C ASN A 45 0.11 23.48 31.99
N ARG A 46 -1.00 23.88 32.64
CA ARG A 46 -0.99 24.55 33.97
C ARG A 46 -0.91 23.58 35.17
N TYR A 47 -0.83 22.28 34.93
CA TYR A 47 -0.75 21.27 35.99
C TYR A 47 0.61 21.31 36.71
N HIS A 48 0.63 20.95 38.00
CA HIS A 48 1.87 20.81 38.77
C HIS A 48 2.58 19.47 38.47
N GLU A 49 3.91 19.54 38.35
CA GLU A 49 4.89 18.45 38.30
C GLU A 49 4.44 17.14 37.63
N LEU A 50 4.10 16.11 38.40
CA LEU A 50 3.77 14.76 37.93
C LEU A 50 2.54 14.74 37.01
N LEU A 51 1.51 15.52 37.34
CA LEU A 51 0.31 15.61 36.51
C LEU A 51 0.60 16.28 35.17
N LYS A 52 1.54 17.24 35.15
CA LYS A 52 2.00 17.88 33.91
C LYS A 52 2.69 16.85 33.00
N ILE A 53 3.55 16.00 33.56
CA ILE A 53 4.27 14.96 32.82
C ILE A 53 3.30 13.89 32.31
N ALA A 54 2.41 13.39 33.16
CA ALA A 54 1.43 12.37 32.79
C ALA A 54 0.49 12.86 31.68
N ASN A 55 -0.03 14.10 31.80
CA ASN A 55 -0.91 14.68 30.80
C ASN A 55 -0.21 14.81 29.43
N ASP A 56 1.05 15.24 29.43
CA ASP A 56 1.81 15.37 28.19
C ASP A 56 2.05 14.02 27.51
N PHE A 57 2.35 12.98 28.28
CA PHE A 57 2.46 11.62 27.77
C PHE A 57 1.15 11.17 27.14
N VAL A 58 0.04 11.31 27.86
CA VAL A 58 -1.29 10.87 27.39
C VAL A 58 -1.68 11.61 26.12
N ILE A 59 -1.59 12.95 26.09
CA ILE A 59 -1.94 13.74 24.90
C ILE A 59 -1.02 13.40 23.72
N SER A 60 0.29 13.25 23.96
CA SER A 60 1.24 12.90 22.89
C SER A 60 0.97 11.51 22.31
N ILE A 61 0.61 10.54 23.16
CA ILE A 61 0.23 9.19 22.71
C ILE A 61 -1.07 9.24 21.90
N LEU A 62 -2.11 9.94 22.39
CA LEU A 62 -3.38 10.07 21.66
C LEU A 62 -3.17 10.76 20.29
N MET A 63 -2.36 11.81 20.26
CA MET A 63 -2.03 12.51 19.03
C MET A 63 -1.18 11.65 18.08
N GLY A 64 -0.26 10.86 18.63
CA GLY A 64 0.52 9.86 17.89
C GLY A 64 -0.37 8.76 17.30
N ILE A 65 -1.39 8.29 18.02
CA ILE A 65 -2.34 7.32 17.49
C ILE A 65 -3.11 7.91 16.31
N GLY A 66 -3.68 9.11 16.46
CA GLY A 66 -4.40 9.77 15.38
C GLY A 66 -3.51 10.02 14.15
N THR A 67 -2.28 10.48 14.39
CA THR A 67 -1.28 10.70 13.33
C THR A 67 -0.94 9.39 12.62
N GLY A 68 -0.70 8.32 13.36
CA GLY A 68 -0.45 6.98 12.81
C GLY A 68 -1.60 6.48 11.94
N LEU A 69 -2.86 6.64 12.37
CA LEU A 69 -4.03 6.21 11.59
C LEU A 69 -4.15 6.96 10.25
N ILE A 70 -3.88 8.26 10.23
CA ILE A 70 -3.85 9.05 8.99
C ILE A 70 -2.74 8.54 8.07
N TRP A 71 -1.53 8.30 8.62
CA TRP A 71 -0.42 7.75 7.84
C TRP A 71 -0.69 6.34 7.31
N VAL A 72 -1.48 5.51 8.00
CA VAL A 72 -1.92 4.22 7.46
C VAL A 72 -2.71 4.41 6.17
N LEU A 73 -3.65 5.37 6.13
CA LEU A 73 -4.41 5.66 4.91
C LEU A 73 -3.48 6.10 3.76
N PHE A 74 -2.55 7.01 4.04
CA PHE A 74 -1.53 7.40 3.07
C PHE A 74 -0.65 6.22 2.64
N GLY A 75 -0.29 5.33 3.55
CA GLY A 75 0.48 4.11 3.25
C GLY A 75 -0.21 3.23 2.21
N PHE A 76 -1.54 3.05 2.32
CA PHE A 76 -2.34 2.33 1.32
C PHE A 76 -2.42 3.04 -0.04
N LEU A 77 -2.43 4.38 -0.06
CA LEU A 77 -2.38 5.16 -1.30
C LEU A 77 -1.00 5.04 -1.97
N PHE A 78 0.07 5.27 -1.22
CA PHE A 78 1.44 5.23 -1.74
C PHE A 78 1.82 3.84 -2.23
N ILE A 79 1.43 2.78 -1.53
CA ILE A 79 1.70 1.43 -2.01
C ILE A 79 0.95 1.13 -3.31
N ASP A 80 -0.27 1.62 -3.50
CA ASP A 80 -1.00 1.46 -4.75
C ASP A 80 -0.26 2.14 -5.90
N LEU A 81 0.14 3.40 -5.71
CA LEU A 81 0.91 4.19 -6.68
C LEU A 81 2.28 3.55 -6.99
N PHE A 82 3.00 3.13 -5.95
CA PHE A 82 4.29 2.47 -6.10
C PHE A 82 4.17 1.19 -6.93
N LYS A 83 3.16 0.36 -6.64
CA LYS A 83 2.92 -0.88 -7.37
C LYS A 83 2.56 -0.61 -8.83
N ARG A 84 1.67 0.35 -9.10
CA ARG A 84 1.34 0.79 -10.47
C ARG A 84 2.57 1.21 -11.26
N ASN A 85 3.44 2.01 -10.65
CA ASN A 85 4.66 2.49 -11.31
C ASN A 85 5.72 1.38 -11.51
N SER A 86 5.64 0.31 -10.73
CA SER A 86 6.58 -0.81 -10.81
C SER A 86 6.20 -1.86 -11.86
N ILE A 87 4.99 -1.79 -12.44
CA ILE A 87 4.51 -2.74 -13.46
C ILE A 87 5.36 -2.61 -14.72
N THR A 88 5.95 -3.72 -15.16
CA THR A 88 6.81 -3.76 -16.35
C THR A 88 6.25 -4.61 -17.50
N ASP A 89 5.23 -5.43 -17.24
CA ASP A 89 4.63 -6.32 -18.23
C ASP A 89 3.10 -6.45 -18.07
N TYR A 90 2.44 -6.99 -19.10
CA TYR A 90 0.98 -7.07 -19.15
C TYR A 90 0.40 -8.11 -18.18
N PHE A 91 1.18 -9.12 -17.79
CA PHE A 91 0.73 -10.10 -16.81
C PHE A 91 0.75 -9.55 -15.37
N GLN A 92 1.76 -8.75 -15.03
CA GLN A 92 1.81 -7.98 -13.80
C GLN A 92 0.64 -7.00 -13.75
N LEU A 93 0.33 -6.32 -14.87
CA LEU A 93 -0.83 -5.45 -14.98
C LEU A 93 -2.14 -6.20 -14.74
N TYR A 94 -2.32 -7.34 -15.41
CA TYR A 94 -3.49 -8.20 -15.21
C TYR A 94 -3.65 -8.62 -13.75
N SER A 95 -2.57 -9.09 -13.12
CA SER A 95 -2.57 -9.56 -11.74
C SER A 95 -2.86 -8.41 -10.76
N PHE A 96 -2.27 -7.24 -11.00
CA PHE A 96 -2.55 -6.03 -10.23
C PHE A 96 -4.03 -5.63 -10.33
N LEU A 97 -4.56 -5.44 -11.55
CA LEU A 97 -5.95 -5.05 -11.78
C LEU A 97 -6.93 -6.07 -11.20
N THR A 98 -6.62 -7.35 -11.30
CA THR A 98 -7.43 -8.42 -10.74
C THR A 98 -7.42 -8.41 -9.21
N SER A 99 -6.26 -8.12 -8.60
CA SER A 99 -6.17 -7.98 -7.13
C SER A 99 -6.98 -6.79 -6.59
N LEU A 100 -7.26 -5.78 -7.42
CA LEU A 100 -8.10 -4.64 -7.04
C LEU A 100 -9.54 -5.05 -6.71
N LYS A 101 -10.00 -6.21 -7.17
CA LYS A 101 -11.33 -6.76 -6.83
C LYS A 101 -11.43 -7.22 -5.38
N ASN A 102 -10.31 -7.48 -4.73
CA ASN A 102 -10.33 -7.98 -3.37
C ASN A 102 -10.88 -6.88 -2.44
N LYS A 103 -12.00 -7.19 -1.77
CA LYS A 103 -12.70 -6.28 -0.85
C LYS A 103 -11.83 -5.78 0.30
N SER A 104 -10.68 -6.43 0.55
CA SER A 104 -9.70 -5.97 1.54
C SER A 104 -8.89 -4.75 1.09
N LYS A 105 -9.00 -4.32 -0.17
CA LYS A 105 -8.29 -3.15 -0.68
C LYS A 105 -9.16 -1.90 -0.57
N CYS A 106 -8.66 -0.90 0.16
CA CYS A 106 -9.20 0.45 0.11
C CYS A 106 -8.81 1.09 -1.24
N ASN A 107 -9.62 0.86 -2.28
CA ASN A 107 -9.43 1.49 -3.59
C ASN A 107 -9.99 2.91 -3.56
N VAL A 108 -9.20 3.83 -3.02
CA VAL A 108 -9.55 5.26 -3.02
C VAL A 108 -9.39 5.87 -4.42
N LEU A 109 -8.49 5.30 -5.24
CA LEU A 109 -8.16 5.77 -6.59
C LEU A 109 -8.82 4.86 -7.64
N LYS A 110 -10.01 5.23 -8.10
CA LYS A 110 -10.73 4.53 -9.17
C LYS A 110 -10.65 5.33 -10.47
N ASP A 111 -10.14 4.69 -11.52
CA ASP A 111 -10.11 5.24 -12.87
C ASP A 111 -11.34 4.76 -13.65
N ALA A 112 -12.10 5.68 -14.27
CA ALA A 112 -13.31 5.34 -15.02
C ALA A 112 -13.03 4.36 -16.17
N ARG A 113 -11.85 4.44 -16.81
CA ARG A 113 -11.45 3.54 -17.91
C ARG A 113 -11.28 2.09 -17.47
N LEU A 114 -11.01 1.88 -16.18
CA LEU A 114 -10.80 0.57 -15.57
C LEU A 114 -12.05 0.08 -14.80
N ALA A 115 -13.21 0.71 -14.99
CA ALA A 115 -14.46 0.38 -14.30
C ALA A 115 -14.83 -1.11 -14.38
N GLU A 116 -14.58 -1.74 -15.52
CA GLU A 116 -14.85 -3.16 -15.77
C GLU A 116 -14.01 -4.08 -14.85
N PHE A 117 -12.81 -3.65 -14.44
CA PHE A 117 -11.96 -4.38 -13.50
C PHE A 117 -12.44 -4.26 -12.05
N TYR A 118 -13.15 -3.19 -11.70
CA TYR A 118 -13.69 -3.00 -10.34
C TYR A 118 -15.03 -3.70 -10.12
N THR A 119 -15.85 -3.81 -11.17
CA THR A 119 -17.25 -4.24 -11.07
C THR A 119 -17.48 -5.72 -11.41
N ALA A 120 -16.57 -6.34 -12.16
CA ALA A 120 -16.72 -7.74 -12.58
C ALA A 120 -16.65 -8.73 -11.40
N LYS A 121 -17.72 -9.53 -11.22
CA LYS A 121 -17.83 -10.57 -10.16
C LYS A 121 -16.83 -11.71 -10.29
N LYS A 122 -16.34 -11.99 -11.50
CA LYS A 122 -15.36 -13.05 -11.79
C LYS A 122 -14.08 -12.46 -12.36
N ARG A 123 -12.97 -13.21 -12.27
CA ARG A 123 -11.72 -12.86 -12.96
C ARG A 123 -11.95 -12.86 -14.47
N MET A 124 -11.28 -11.95 -15.16
CA MET A 124 -11.40 -11.76 -16.60
C MET A 124 -10.58 -12.85 -17.30
N SER A 125 -11.04 -13.40 -18.43
CA SER A 125 -10.20 -14.29 -19.23
C SER A 125 -9.11 -13.48 -19.93
N LYS A 126 -8.10 -14.16 -20.48
CA LYS A 126 -7.01 -13.50 -21.19
C LYS A 126 -7.53 -12.76 -22.43
N GLU A 127 -8.49 -13.33 -23.13
CA GLU A 127 -9.12 -12.78 -24.34
C GLU A 127 -9.87 -11.49 -24.00
N LYS A 128 -10.70 -11.52 -22.95
CA LYS A 128 -11.38 -10.31 -22.45
C LYS A 128 -10.41 -9.26 -21.94
N PHE A 129 -9.27 -9.68 -21.39
CA PHE A 129 -8.22 -8.76 -20.97
C PHE A 129 -7.56 -8.07 -22.17
N ILE A 130 -7.25 -8.82 -23.23
CA ILE A 130 -6.76 -8.26 -24.51
C ILE A 130 -7.75 -7.24 -25.06
N GLU A 131 -9.04 -7.59 -25.14
CA GLU A 131 -10.10 -6.69 -25.61
C GLU A 131 -10.18 -5.40 -24.77
N ALA A 132 -10.11 -5.52 -23.44
CA ALA A 132 -10.12 -4.37 -22.55
C ALA A 132 -8.88 -3.48 -22.74
N MET A 133 -7.68 -4.05 -22.92
CA MET A 133 -6.47 -3.28 -23.18
C MET A 133 -6.52 -2.59 -24.54
N ALA A 134 -6.96 -3.29 -25.59
CA ALA A 134 -7.13 -2.73 -26.93
C ALA A 134 -8.10 -1.54 -26.93
N LYS A 135 -9.21 -1.63 -26.18
CA LYS A 135 -10.18 -0.54 -26.01
C LYS A 135 -9.57 0.70 -25.35
N ILE A 136 -8.75 0.54 -24.32
CA ILE A 136 -8.07 1.66 -23.63
C ILE A 136 -6.98 2.30 -24.52
N LEU A 137 -6.33 1.48 -25.34
CA LEU A 137 -5.31 1.93 -26.29
C LEU A 137 -5.89 2.45 -27.61
N GLU A 138 -7.19 2.26 -27.85
CA GLU A 138 -7.91 2.65 -29.06
C GLU A 138 -7.43 1.90 -30.32
N TYR A 139 -7.07 0.61 -30.16
CA TYR A 139 -6.62 -0.23 -31.26
C TYR A 139 -7.81 -0.96 -31.91
N SER A 140 -7.85 -0.98 -33.25
CA SER A 140 -8.84 -1.77 -33.99
C SER A 140 -8.39 -3.23 -34.09
N ALA A 141 -9.33 -4.17 -34.11
CA ALA A 141 -9.01 -5.60 -34.19
C ALA A 141 -8.28 -6.00 -35.49
N SER A 142 -8.35 -5.17 -36.53
CA SER A 142 -7.66 -5.35 -37.82
C SER A 142 -6.29 -4.68 -37.89
N SER A 143 -5.87 -3.96 -36.84
CA SER A 143 -4.62 -3.21 -36.82
C SER A 143 -3.41 -4.11 -36.48
N LEU A 144 -2.24 -3.73 -37.00
CA LEU A 144 -0.98 -4.40 -36.66
C LEU A 144 -0.66 -4.21 -35.16
N GLU A 145 -1.07 -3.08 -34.60
CA GLU A 145 -0.95 -2.75 -33.18
C GLU A 145 -1.72 -3.73 -32.30
N TYR A 146 -2.93 -4.13 -32.72
CA TYR A 146 -3.71 -5.15 -32.01
C TYR A 146 -3.05 -6.53 -32.06
N GLU A 147 -2.55 -6.95 -33.22
CA GLU A 147 -1.83 -8.23 -33.36
C GLU A 147 -0.56 -8.26 -32.48
N ASN A 148 0.19 -7.16 -32.46
CA ASN A 148 1.35 -7.01 -31.59
C ASN A 148 0.96 -7.07 -30.10
N LEU A 149 -0.12 -6.40 -29.70
CA LEU A 149 -0.64 -6.44 -28.33
C LEU A 149 -1.02 -7.88 -27.91
N VAL A 150 -1.70 -8.62 -28.79
CA VAL A 150 -2.06 -10.03 -28.57
C VAL A 150 -0.80 -10.87 -28.35
N ASN A 151 0.21 -10.71 -29.21
CA ASN A 151 1.47 -11.45 -29.13
C ASN A 151 2.24 -11.13 -27.84
N GLU A 152 2.33 -9.84 -27.47
CA GLU A 152 2.99 -9.41 -26.24
C GLU A 152 2.29 -9.96 -24.98
N ILE A 153 0.95 -9.89 -24.93
CA ILE A 153 0.18 -10.42 -23.81
C ILE A 153 0.35 -11.94 -23.71
N ASN A 154 0.29 -12.66 -24.83
CA ASN A 154 0.48 -14.12 -24.83
C ASN A 154 1.87 -14.52 -24.34
N ALA A 155 2.92 -13.82 -24.81
CA ALA A 155 4.29 -14.06 -24.38
C ALA A 155 4.47 -13.79 -22.88
N ASP A 156 3.90 -12.70 -22.38
CA ASP A 156 3.95 -12.36 -20.96
C ASP A 156 3.23 -13.43 -20.13
N PHE A 157 2.02 -13.86 -20.51
CA PHE A 157 1.30 -14.91 -19.76
C PHE A 157 2.03 -16.24 -19.74
N ALA A 158 2.66 -16.64 -20.85
CA ALA A 158 3.45 -17.86 -20.94
C ALA A 158 4.72 -17.82 -20.07
N LYS A 159 5.34 -16.64 -19.91
CA LYS A 159 6.51 -16.48 -19.02
C LYS A 159 6.20 -16.86 -17.57
N TYR A 160 4.97 -16.62 -17.11
CA TYR A 160 4.55 -16.89 -15.73
C TYR A 160 3.79 -18.23 -15.57
N SER A 161 3.60 -19.02 -16.62
CA SER A 161 2.77 -20.25 -16.56
C SER A 161 3.47 -21.41 -15.89
N PHE A 162 4.80 -21.44 -15.91
CA PHE A 162 5.62 -22.51 -15.36
C PHE A 162 6.14 -22.21 -13.94
N ILE A 163 5.69 -21.10 -13.34
CA ILE A 163 6.11 -20.73 -11.98
C ILE A 163 5.23 -21.47 -10.98
N GLU A 164 5.77 -22.56 -10.45
CA GLU A 164 5.20 -23.31 -9.34
C GLU A 164 5.82 -22.83 -8.03
N ASN A 165 5.06 -22.03 -7.28
CA ASN A 165 5.49 -21.62 -5.94
C ASN A 165 4.97 -22.62 -4.90
N ASN A 166 5.83 -23.03 -3.96
CA ASN A 166 5.38 -23.71 -2.75
C ASN A 166 4.68 -22.69 -1.83
N ILE A 167 3.34 -22.61 -1.95
CA ILE A 167 2.52 -21.61 -1.25
C ILE A 167 2.71 -21.69 0.27
N GLU A 168 2.86 -22.89 0.84
CA GLU A 168 3.00 -23.04 2.29
C GLU A 168 4.36 -22.57 2.81
N GLU A 169 5.44 -22.82 2.09
CA GLU A 169 6.76 -22.27 2.43
C GLU A 169 6.79 -20.75 2.30
N GLU A 170 6.20 -20.21 1.24
CA GLU A 170 6.11 -18.76 1.04
C GLU A 170 5.25 -18.07 2.10
N LYS A 171 4.17 -18.71 2.57
CA LYS A 171 3.37 -18.23 3.70
C LYS A 171 4.20 -18.17 4.98
N LYS A 172 4.99 -19.21 5.30
CA LYS A 172 5.86 -19.21 6.48
C LYS A 172 6.90 -18.09 6.41
N SER A 173 7.58 -17.95 5.27
CA SER A 173 8.54 -16.87 5.03
C SER A 173 7.88 -15.48 5.15
N ALA A 174 6.68 -15.33 4.62
CA ALA A 174 5.91 -14.09 4.70
C ALA A 174 5.52 -13.72 6.14
N ILE A 175 5.14 -14.69 6.97
CA ILE A 175 4.85 -14.47 8.39
C ILE A 175 6.11 -13.97 9.10
N ILE A 176 7.25 -14.65 8.92
CA ILE A 176 8.52 -14.28 9.55
C ILE A 176 8.91 -12.84 9.17
N ARG A 177 8.87 -12.50 7.88
CA ARG A 177 9.14 -11.13 7.40
C ARG A 177 8.18 -10.12 8.00
N THR A 178 6.89 -10.45 8.07
CA THR A 178 5.86 -9.55 8.62
C THR A 178 6.10 -9.30 10.11
N VAL A 179 6.42 -10.33 10.89
CA VAL A 179 6.77 -10.19 12.32
C VAL A 179 8.04 -9.35 12.49
N PHE A 180 9.09 -9.64 11.71
CA PHE A 180 10.35 -8.93 11.83
C PHE A 180 10.22 -7.43 11.52
N TYR A 181 9.64 -7.08 10.36
CA TYR A 181 9.54 -5.70 9.90
C TYR A 181 8.44 -4.88 10.60
N ASN A 182 7.36 -5.50 11.07
CA ASN A 182 6.23 -4.77 11.63
C ASN A 182 6.08 -4.91 13.15
N ILE A 183 6.83 -5.80 13.80
CA ILE A 183 6.79 -5.94 15.26
C ILE A 183 8.19 -5.71 15.83
N LEU A 184 9.16 -6.55 15.49
CA LEU A 184 10.48 -6.49 16.15
C LEU A 184 11.21 -5.16 15.94
N ILE A 185 11.34 -4.71 14.69
CA ILE A 185 12.00 -3.43 14.37
C ILE A 185 11.25 -2.22 15.00
N PRO A 186 9.92 -2.07 14.81
CA PRO A 186 9.17 -0.95 15.38
C PRO A 186 9.19 -0.90 16.91
N PHE A 187 9.13 -2.05 17.58
CA PHE A 187 9.25 -2.10 19.05
C PHE A 187 10.65 -1.71 19.53
N ALA A 188 11.70 -2.17 18.84
CA ALA A 188 13.07 -1.76 19.14
C ALA A 188 13.25 -0.24 18.95
N PHE A 189 12.74 0.30 17.84
CA PHE A 189 12.73 1.74 17.59
C PHE A 189 11.97 2.51 18.70
N PHE A 190 10.78 2.05 19.07
CA PHE A 190 9.99 2.67 20.14
C PHE A 190 10.73 2.67 21.47
N ALA A 191 11.38 1.56 21.83
CA ALA A 191 12.16 1.46 23.07
C ALA A 191 13.32 2.46 23.11
N ILE A 192 14.04 2.62 21.99
CA ILE A 192 15.13 3.61 21.86
C ILE A 192 14.59 5.03 22.03
N ILE A 193 13.49 5.37 21.36
CA ILE A 193 12.90 6.70 21.47
C ILE A 193 12.36 6.96 22.88
N LEU A 194 11.72 5.97 23.51
CA LEU A 194 11.22 6.10 24.88
C LEU A 194 12.36 6.34 25.87
N TRP A 195 13.48 5.63 25.72
CA TRP A 195 14.69 5.87 26.52
C TRP A 195 15.21 7.30 26.37
N LEU A 196 15.29 7.81 25.13
CA LEU A 196 15.67 9.21 24.87
C LEU A 196 14.70 10.21 25.52
N VAL A 197 13.39 9.96 25.43
CA VAL A 197 12.37 10.83 26.04
C VAL A 197 12.53 10.90 27.56
N ILE A 198 12.80 9.78 28.22
CA ILE A 198 13.01 9.73 29.69
C ILE A 198 14.24 10.55 30.09
N LEU A 199 15.33 10.50 29.30
CA LEU A 199 16.53 11.32 29.57
C LEU A 199 16.27 12.82 29.42
N LEU A 200 15.38 13.21 28.51
CA LEU A 200 15.14 14.61 28.16
C LEU A 200 14.08 15.28 29.04
N ILE A 201 13.23 14.51 29.73
CA ILE A 201 12.02 15.04 30.38
C ILE A 201 12.28 15.89 31.63
N ASN A 202 13.44 15.70 32.27
CA ASN A 202 13.84 16.44 33.48
C ASN A 202 14.63 17.72 33.17
N ASN A 203 14.86 18.03 31.89
CA ASN A 203 15.63 19.18 31.46
C ASN A 203 14.71 20.37 31.10
N GLU A 204 15.29 21.41 30.51
CA GLU A 204 14.60 22.67 30.15
C GLU A 204 13.31 22.50 29.33
N GLU A 205 12.46 23.53 29.36
CA GLU A 205 11.14 23.55 28.70
C GLU A 205 11.21 23.37 27.17
N SER A 206 12.32 23.77 26.53
CA SER A 206 12.60 23.53 25.12
C SER A 206 12.71 22.03 24.78
N LEU A 207 13.31 21.24 25.68
CA LEU A 207 13.52 19.80 25.51
C LEU A 207 12.23 19.00 25.72
N ARG A 208 11.30 19.53 26.51
CA ARG A 208 9.95 18.98 26.67
C ARG A 208 9.15 18.94 25.36
N THR A 209 9.29 20.00 24.56
CA THR A 209 8.66 20.11 23.23
C THR A 209 9.19 19.00 22.29
N VAL A 210 10.51 18.78 22.32
CA VAL A 210 11.17 17.71 21.58
C VAL A 210 10.71 16.33 22.06
N SER A 211 10.61 16.11 23.37
CA SER A 211 10.14 14.86 23.95
C SER A 211 8.72 14.50 23.51
N ARG A 212 7.80 15.48 23.46
CA ARG A 212 6.43 15.28 22.97
C ARG A 212 6.41 14.91 21.49
N LEU A 213 7.18 15.60 20.65
CA LEU A 213 7.30 15.27 19.23
C LEU A 213 7.84 13.85 19.02
N LEU A 214 8.89 13.47 19.75
CA LEU A 214 9.47 12.13 19.71
C LEU A 214 8.45 11.05 20.10
N LEU A 215 7.66 11.29 21.16
CA LEU A 215 6.56 10.41 21.56
C LEU A 215 5.51 10.26 20.46
N ILE A 216 5.05 11.37 19.88
CA ILE A 216 4.08 11.35 18.78
C ILE A 216 4.61 10.52 17.61
N ILE A 217 5.87 10.71 17.20
CA ILE A 217 6.51 9.95 16.12
C ILE A 217 6.58 8.47 16.48
N ALA A 218 7.08 8.12 17.67
CA ALA A 218 7.25 6.73 18.09
C ALA A 218 5.91 5.98 18.15
N THR A 219 4.88 6.60 18.73
CA THR A 219 3.53 6.03 18.77
C THR A 219 2.91 5.93 17.37
N SER A 220 3.13 6.93 16.50
CA SER A 220 2.67 6.87 15.11
C SER A 220 3.27 5.68 14.37
N VAL A 221 4.58 5.45 14.51
CA VAL A 221 5.27 4.29 13.91
C VAL A 221 4.67 2.98 14.41
N LEU A 222 4.46 2.83 15.72
CA LEU A 222 3.82 1.62 16.27
C LEU A 222 2.42 1.38 15.70
N VAL A 223 1.59 2.41 15.63
CA VAL A 223 0.23 2.29 15.08
C VAL A 223 0.26 1.88 13.61
N ILE A 224 1.13 2.48 12.81
CA ILE A 224 1.32 2.10 11.41
C ILE A 224 1.74 0.63 11.32
N SER A 225 2.75 0.24 12.09
CA SER A 225 3.30 -1.12 12.05
C SER A 225 2.30 -2.18 12.50
N ILE A 226 1.55 -1.95 13.58
CA ILE A 226 0.49 -2.86 14.05
C ILE A 226 -0.65 -2.96 13.02
N SER A 227 -1.01 -1.85 12.39
CA SER A 227 -2.05 -1.83 11.35
C SER A 227 -1.62 -2.64 10.13
N ILE A 228 -0.39 -2.44 9.64
CA ILE A 228 0.17 -3.21 8.53
C ILE A 228 0.31 -4.68 8.92
N PHE A 229 0.76 -4.98 10.13
CA PHE A 229 0.86 -6.35 10.64
C PHE A 229 -0.49 -7.07 10.59
N THR A 230 -1.53 -6.46 11.16
CA THR A 230 -2.89 -7.01 11.18
C THR A 230 -3.41 -7.27 9.78
N TYR A 231 -3.23 -6.30 8.88
CA TYR A 231 -3.62 -6.42 7.47
C TYR A 231 -2.88 -7.56 6.76
N GLN A 232 -1.57 -7.70 6.96
CA GLN A 232 -0.75 -8.74 6.35
C GLN A 232 -1.17 -10.13 6.81
N MET A 233 -1.34 -10.32 8.12
CA MET A 233 -1.77 -11.60 8.68
C MET A 233 -3.15 -12.00 8.16
N TYR A 234 -4.06 -11.04 8.02
CA TYR A 234 -5.38 -11.27 7.43
C TYR A 234 -5.29 -11.78 5.98
N ILE A 235 -4.44 -11.18 5.14
CA ILE A 235 -4.29 -11.60 3.75
C ILE A 235 -3.56 -12.94 3.64
N ILE A 236 -2.48 -13.14 4.40
CA ILE A 236 -1.74 -14.42 4.43
C ILE A 236 -2.68 -15.58 4.77
N LYS A 237 -3.57 -15.39 5.75
CA LYS A 237 -4.56 -16.41 6.15
C LYS A 237 -5.56 -16.74 5.03
N LYS A 238 -5.83 -15.81 4.12
CA LYS A 238 -6.73 -16.00 2.98
C LYS A 238 -6.09 -16.70 1.79
N THR A 239 -4.77 -16.84 1.77
CA THR A 239 -4.03 -17.50 0.70
C THR A 239 -4.22 -19.02 0.76
N LYS A 240 -4.85 -19.58 -0.28
CA LYS A 240 -5.15 -21.01 -0.40
C LYS A 240 -4.70 -21.65 -1.71
N ASN A 241 -4.58 -20.86 -2.77
CA ASN A 241 -4.28 -21.32 -4.14
C ASN A 241 -3.46 -20.24 -4.88
N HIS A 242 -2.97 -20.54 -6.09
CA HIS A 242 -2.15 -19.59 -6.86
C HIS A 242 -2.86 -18.25 -7.15
N GLU A 243 -4.20 -18.26 -7.26
CA GLU A 243 -4.96 -17.04 -7.49
C GLU A 243 -4.93 -16.10 -6.30
N SER A 244 -5.28 -16.62 -5.12
CA SER A 244 -5.21 -15.90 -3.84
C SER A 244 -3.78 -15.57 -3.43
N TYR A 245 -2.80 -16.35 -3.89
CA TYR A 245 -1.38 -16.07 -3.72
C TYR A 245 -0.92 -14.87 -4.56
N ASN A 246 -1.34 -14.75 -5.82
CA ASN A 246 -1.09 -13.55 -6.62
C ASN A 246 -1.73 -12.31 -5.98
N ASP A 247 -2.95 -12.44 -5.44
CA ASP A 247 -3.59 -11.35 -4.70
C ASP A 247 -2.78 -10.99 -3.46
N PHE A 248 -2.30 -11.97 -2.69
CA PHE A 248 -1.44 -11.73 -1.54
C PHE A 248 -0.17 -10.97 -1.93
N LEU A 249 0.56 -11.40 -2.95
CA LEU A 249 1.76 -10.72 -3.43
C LEU A 249 1.44 -9.28 -3.85
N MET A 250 0.36 -9.08 -4.60
CA MET A 250 -0.06 -7.76 -5.09
C MET A 250 -0.57 -6.84 -3.98
N LEU A 251 -1.09 -7.37 -2.88
CA LEU A 251 -1.70 -6.60 -1.80
C LEU A 251 -0.75 -6.38 -0.62
N SER A 252 0.29 -7.20 -0.47
CA SER A 252 1.24 -7.14 0.63
C SER A 252 2.13 -5.89 0.58
N PHE A 253 2.39 -5.26 1.74
CA PHE A 253 3.44 -4.27 1.97
C PHE A 253 4.85 -4.87 1.90
N ASN A 254 5.12 -5.93 2.66
CA ASN A 254 6.47 -6.44 2.89
C ASN A 254 6.83 -7.66 2.03
N ASN A 255 5.84 -8.30 1.42
CA ASN A 255 6.02 -9.53 0.63
C ASN A 255 5.67 -9.34 -0.84
N TYR A 256 5.62 -8.09 -1.29
CA TYR A 256 5.42 -7.78 -2.70
C TYR A 256 6.54 -8.35 -3.56
N GLY A 257 6.18 -9.06 -4.64
CA GLY A 257 7.16 -9.66 -5.54
C GLY A 257 6.57 -10.12 -6.86
N PHE A 258 6.74 -9.32 -7.92
CA PHE A 258 6.27 -9.66 -9.26
C PHE A 258 6.88 -10.93 -9.85
N LYS A 259 8.13 -11.24 -9.50
CA LYS A 259 8.85 -12.43 -10.00
C LYS A 259 8.22 -13.75 -9.55
N LYS A 260 7.35 -13.72 -8.53
CA LYS A 260 6.71 -14.90 -7.95
C LYS A 260 5.25 -15.05 -8.39
N LEU A 261 4.74 -14.22 -9.29
CA LEU A 261 3.39 -14.41 -9.80
C LEU A 261 3.31 -15.70 -10.63
N SER A 262 2.15 -16.35 -10.63
CA SER A 262 1.91 -17.55 -11.43
C SER A 262 0.64 -17.40 -12.26
N SER A 263 0.72 -17.70 -13.56
CA SER A 263 -0.43 -17.74 -14.46
C SER A 263 -1.04 -19.14 -14.59
N ALA A 264 -0.49 -20.15 -13.89
CA ALA A 264 -0.80 -21.57 -14.07
C ALA A 264 -2.31 -21.93 -13.96
N ASN A 265 -3.09 -21.17 -13.19
CA ASN A 265 -4.53 -21.41 -13.03
C ASN A 265 -5.43 -20.60 -13.98
N ILE A 266 -4.86 -19.67 -14.76
CA ILE A 266 -5.63 -18.91 -15.75
C ILE A 266 -5.71 -19.79 -16.99
N LYS A 267 -6.82 -20.52 -17.13
CA LYS A 267 -7.04 -21.43 -18.26
C LYS A 267 -6.74 -20.71 -19.57
N ILE A 268 -5.67 -21.16 -20.23
CA ILE A 268 -5.36 -20.88 -21.62
C ILE A 268 -6.43 -21.63 -22.41
N LYS A 269 -7.50 -20.95 -22.81
CA LYS A 269 -8.41 -21.45 -23.84
C LYS A 269 -8.72 -20.32 -24.79
#